data_AF-A2D7U9-F1
#
_entry.id   AF-A2D7U9-F1
#
_cell.length_a   1.000
_cell.length_b   1.000
_cell.length_c   1.000
_cell.angle_alpha   90.00
_cell.angle_beta   90.00
_cell.angle_gamma   90.00
#
_symmetry.space_group_name_H-M   'P 1'
#
loop_
_entity.id
_entity.type
_entity.pdbx_description
1 polymer ?
#
loop_
_entity_poly.entity_id
_entity_poly.type
_entity_poly.pdbx_seq_one_letter_code
_entity_poly.pdbx_strand_id
1 'polypeptide(L)'
;MDIMKLFYPIIHYAAKLNNLSLIQDIISCGVDLNMRNVYLDTPLHIACYYNSIDVVKFLLSLNGIDINTQNSYGNTPLHDATSRNNREIVEILLGFRGIDIKIKNNEGKTPILMKEF
;
A
#
# COMPACT_ATOMS: atom_id res chain seq x y z
N MET A 1 26.98 1.19 -8.01
CA MET A 1 25.82 1.48 -7.13
C MET A 1 24.59 1.33 -8.00
N ASP A 2 23.72 0.40 -7.67
CA ASP A 2 22.52 0.12 -8.46
C ASP A 2 21.55 1.31 -8.32
N ILE A 3 21.31 2.04 -9.42
CA ILE A 3 20.46 3.24 -9.44
C ILE A 3 19.06 2.91 -8.92
N MET A 4 18.60 1.66 -9.10
CA MET A 4 17.31 1.21 -8.59
C MET A 4 17.21 1.33 -7.07
N LYS A 5 18.30 1.08 -6.31
CA LYS A 5 18.28 1.16 -4.85
C LYS A 5 18.06 2.57 -4.29
N LEU A 6 18.31 3.62 -5.09
CA LEU A 6 18.02 5.00 -4.69
C LEU A 6 16.51 5.31 -4.73
N PHE A 7 15.75 4.68 -5.62
CA PHE A 7 14.31 4.93 -5.73
C PHE A 7 13.50 4.32 -4.58
N TYR A 8 14.06 3.32 -3.88
CA TYR A 8 13.38 2.59 -2.82
C TYR A 8 12.97 3.54 -1.68
N PRO A 9 13.87 4.34 -1.08
CA PRO A 9 13.45 5.36 -0.12
C PRO A 9 12.50 6.42 -0.71
N ILE A 10 12.73 6.82 -1.96
CA ILE A 10 12.07 8.00 -2.56
C ILE A 10 10.59 7.71 -2.85
N ILE A 11 10.25 6.55 -3.42
CA ILE A 11 8.85 6.23 -3.76
C ILE A 11 7.97 6.10 -2.51
N HIS A 12 8.50 5.53 -1.43
CA HIS A 12 7.77 5.40 -0.16
C HIS A 12 7.58 6.79 0.46
N TYR A 13 8.58 7.66 0.38
CA TYR A 13 8.45 9.04 0.84
C TYR A 13 7.44 9.84 0.02
N ALA A 14 7.45 9.68 -1.31
CA ALA A 14 6.45 10.27 -2.21
C ALA A 14 5.03 9.78 -1.88
N ALA A 15 4.87 8.48 -1.64
CA ALA A 15 3.61 7.87 -1.24
C ALA A 15 3.11 8.43 0.09
N LYS A 16 3.99 8.60 1.08
CA LYS A 16 3.67 9.21 2.38
C LYS A 16 3.17 10.64 2.26
N LEU A 17 3.70 11.40 1.29
CA LEU A 17 3.35 12.81 1.07
C LEU A 17 2.18 13.01 0.09
N ASN A 18 1.54 11.93 -0.37
CA ASN A 18 0.55 11.96 -1.45
C ASN A 18 1.07 12.67 -2.72
N ASN A 19 2.37 12.58 -3.00
CA ASN A 19 2.99 13.24 -4.15
C ASN A 19 2.84 12.38 -5.42
N LEU A 20 1.66 12.45 -6.03
CA LEU A 20 1.31 11.66 -7.21
C LEU A 20 2.25 11.91 -8.40
N SER A 21 2.67 13.15 -8.65
CA SER A 21 3.57 13.49 -9.75
C SER A 21 4.90 12.74 -9.62
N LEU A 22 5.49 12.74 -8.42
CA LEU A 22 6.75 12.04 -8.19
C LEU A 22 6.59 10.52 -8.26
N ILE A 23 5.46 9.97 -7.80
CA ILE A 23 5.15 8.54 -7.99
C ILE A 23 5.13 8.18 -9.48
N GLN A 24 4.46 8.99 -10.30
CA GLN A 24 4.38 8.78 -11.76
C GLN A 24 5.76 8.86 -12.43
N ASP A 25 6.56 9.86 -12.07
CA ASP A 25 7.93 10.02 -12.58
C ASP A 25 8.81 8.81 -12.25
N ILE A 26 8.76 8.32 -11.00
CA ILE A 26 9.55 7.17 -10.56
C ILE A 26 9.10 5.89 -11.27
N ILE A 27 7.79 5.65 -11.41
CA ILE A 27 7.26 4.46 -12.09
C ILE A 27 7.62 4.46 -13.57
N SER A 28 7.68 5.63 -14.22
CA SER A 28 8.12 5.75 -15.62
C SER A 28 9.56 5.27 -15.86
N CYS A 29 10.38 5.21 -14.80
CA CYS A 29 11.74 4.69 -14.84
C CYS A 29 11.81 3.14 -14.74
N GLY A 30 10.66 2.45 -14.72
CA GLY A 30 10.59 0.99 -14.74
C GLY A 30 10.94 0.34 -13.39
N VAL A 31 10.66 1.01 -12.28
CA VAL A 31 10.81 0.41 -10.95
C VAL A 31 9.77 -0.68 -10.71
N ASP A 32 10.07 -1.61 -9.80
CA ASP A 32 9.10 -2.59 -9.32
C ASP A 32 7.99 -1.89 -8.51
N LEU A 33 6.74 -2.04 -8.96
CA LEU A 33 5.57 -1.45 -8.32
C LEU A 33 5.32 -1.97 -6.90
N ASN A 34 5.76 -3.19 -6.60
CA ASN A 34 5.61 -3.85 -5.30
C ASN A 34 6.91 -3.85 -4.49
N MET A 35 7.87 -3.00 -4.88
CA MET A 35 9.14 -2.84 -4.18
C MET A 35 8.93 -2.58 -2.69
N ARG A 36 9.84 -3.13 -1.87
CA ARG A 36 9.68 -3.16 -0.42
C ARG A 36 10.75 -2.36 0.29
N ASN A 37 10.34 -1.56 1.28
CA ASN A 37 11.27 -0.88 2.18
C ASN A 37 11.85 -1.87 3.23
N VAL A 38 12.62 -1.36 4.20
CA VAL A 38 13.23 -2.19 5.27
C VAL A 38 12.22 -2.86 6.22
N TYR A 39 10.98 -2.38 6.25
CA TYR A 39 9.84 -2.94 7.00
C TYR A 39 8.95 -3.81 6.11
N LEU A 40 9.40 -4.12 4.90
CA LEU A 40 8.64 -4.85 3.89
C LEU A 40 7.36 -4.14 3.41
N ASP A 41 7.19 -2.84 3.72
CA ASP A 41 6.08 -2.07 3.19
C ASP A 41 6.28 -1.83 1.70
N THR A 42 5.19 -1.88 0.94
CA THR A 42 5.13 -1.40 -0.44
C THR A 42 4.71 0.08 -0.47
N PRO A 43 4.81 0.78 -1.61
CA PRO A 43 4.25 2.13 -1.75
C PRO A 43 2.76 2.18 -1.37
N LEU A 44 2.01 1.11 -1.65
CA LEU A 44 0.59 1.01 -1.31
C LEU A 44 0.36 0.95 0.21
N HIS A 45 1.18 0.20 0.97
CA HIS A 45 1.12 0.20 2.45
C HIS A 45 1.28 1.61 3.01
N ILE A 46 2.32 2.32 2.55
CA ILE A 46 2.62 3.67 3.01
C ILE A 46 1.50 4.64 2.65
N ALA A 47 0.99 4.59 1.42
CA ALA A 47 -0.12 5.45 1.00
C ALA A 47 -1.39 5.19 1.84
N CYS A 48 -1.71 3.91 2.10
CA CYS A 48 -2.83 3.52 2.95
C CYS A 48 -2.68 3.97 4.40
N TYR A 49 -1.48 3.86 4.99
CA TYR A 49 -1.20 4.28 6.36
C TYR A 49 -1.32 5.80 6.55
N TYR A 50 -0.86 6.59 5.57
CA TYR A 50 -0.79 8.06 5.65
C TYR A 50 -1.99 8.78 5.00
N ASN A 51 -3.06 8.05 4.65
CA ASN A 51 -4.25 8.62 4.02
C ASN A 51 -3.98 9.34 2.68
N SER A 52 -3.06 8.81 1.88
CA SER A 52 -2.65 9.39 0.59
C SER A 52 -3.54 8.90 -0.54
N ILE A 53 -4.75 9.46 -0.62
CA ILE A 53 -5.86 8.97 -1.44
C ILE A 53 -5.52 8.96 -2.94
N ASP A 54 -4.89 10.01 -3.47
CA ASP A 54 -4.59 10.10 -4.90
C ASP A 54 -3.56 9.05 -5.32
N VAL A 55 -2.54 8.84 -4.47
CA VAL A 55 -1.55 7.79 -4.68
C VAL A 55 -2.18 6.40 -4.58
N VAL A 56 -3.09 6.15 -3.62
CA VAL A 56 -3.81 4.86 -3.54
C VAL A 56 -4.61 4.59 -4.82
N LYS A 57 -5.43 5.55 -5.26
CA LYS A 57 -6.24 5.42 -6.48
C LYS A 57 -5.37 5.15 -7.69
N PHE A 58 -4.26 5.90 -7.82
CA PHE A 58 -3.33 5.72 -8.93
C PHE A 58 -2.65 4.35 -8.89
N LEU A 59 -2.05 3.95 -7.76
CA LEU A 59 -1.39 2.64 -7.65
C LEU A 59 -2.37 1.52 -7.99
N LEU A 60 -3.57 1.51 -7.41
CA LEU A 60 -4.57 0.46 -7.69
C LEU A 60 -5.07 0.44 -9.14
N SER A 61 -4.86 1.51 -9.91
CA SER A 61 -5.16 1.54 -11.35
C SER A 61 -4.10 0.85 -12.21
N LEU A 62 -2.91 0.56 -11.65
CA LEU A 62 -1.81 -0.08 -12.36
C LEU A 62 -1.96 -1.60 -12.36
N ASN A 63 -1.66 -2.22 -13.51
CA ASN A 63 -1.59 -3.67 -13.62
C ASN A 63 -0.40 -4.21 -12.81
N GLY A 64 -0.62 -5.33 -12.11
CA GLY A 64 0.44 -6.04 -11.38
C GLY A 64 0.68 -5.57 -9.95
N ILE A 65 -0.11 -4.62 -9.43
CA ILE A 65 -0.09 -4.27 -8.01
C ILE A 65 -0.66 -5.42 -7.18
N ASP A 66 0.09 -5.83 -6.17
CA ASP A 66 -0.35 -6.82 -5.18
C ASP A 66 -0.99 -6.11 -3.98
N ILE A 67 -2.31 -6.12 -3.97
CA ILE A 67 -3.14 -5.46 -2.93
C ILE A 67 -3.15 -6.21 -1.59
N ASN A 68 -2.63 -7.44 -1.53
CA ASN A 68 -2.68 -8.32 -0.36
C ASN A 68 -1.28 -8.63 0.22
N THR A 69 -0.22 -8.03 -0.30
CA THR A 69 1.14 -8.19 0.23
C THR A 69 1.14 -7.92 1.74
N GLN A 70 1.86 -8.73 2.51
CA GLN A 70 2.08 -8.52 3.94
C GLN A 70 3.45 -7.86 4.19
N ASN A 71 3.49 -6.81 5.01
CA ASN A 71 4.71 -6.20 5.51
C ASN A 71 5.33 -7.00 6.68
N SER A 72 6.37 -6.48 7.35
CA SER A 72 7.07 -7.18 8.44
C SER A 72 6.20 -7.46 9.67
N TYR A 73 5.07 -6.77 9.80
CA TYR A 73 4.08 -6.96 10.86
C TYR A 73 2.97 -7.93 10.46
N GLY A 74 3.03 -8.49 9.25
CA GLY A 74 1.95 -9.27 8.68
C GLY A 74 0.76 -8.43 8.23
N ASN A 75 0.84 -7.09 8.31
CA ASN A 75 -0.23 -6.22 7.88
C ASN A 75 -0.26 -6.17 6.35
N THR A 76 -1.48 -6.20 5.80
CA THR A 76 -1.75 -5.83 4.41
C THR A 76 -2.02 -4.32 4.31
N PRO A 77 -2.05 -3.71 3.12
CA PRO A 77 -2.43 -2.31 2.97
C PRO A 77 -3.81 -1.99 3.59
N LEU A 78 -4.75 -2.96 3.57
CA LEU A 78 -6.05 -2.82 4.22
C LEU A 78 -5.93 -2.76 5.75
N HIS A 79 -5.02 -3.53 6.37
CA HIS A 79 -4.78 -3.41 7.81
C HIS A 79 -4.28 -2.01 8.17
N ASP A 80 -3.36 -1.48 7.37
CA ASP A 80 -2.80 -0.15 7.61
C ASP A 80 -3.88 0.94 7.46
N ALA A 81 -4.71 0.88 6.42
CA ALA A 81 -5.84 1.81 6.26
C ALA A 81 -6.84 1.74 7.42
N THR A 82 -7.24 0.53 7.83
CA THR A 82 -8.21 0.33 8.92
C THR A 82 -7.65 0.76 10.27
N SER A 83 -6.40 0.43 10.59
CA SER A 83 -5.76 0.82 11.86
C SER A 83 -5.65 2.33 12.05
N ARG A 84 -5.66 3.08 10.95
CA ARG A 84 -5.58 4.55 10.91
C ARG A 84 -6.95 5.21 10.72
N ASN A 85 -8.02 4.42 10.64
CA ASN A 85 -9.40 4.88 10.43
C ASN A 85 -9.56 5.70 9.13
N ASN A 86 -8.81 5.34 8.08
CA ASN A 86 -8.84 5.99 6.77
C ASN A 86 -10.01 5.44 5.93
N ARG A 87 -11.24 5.81 6.30
CA ARG A 87 -12.49 5.22 5.78
C ARG A 87 -12.61 5.21 4.25
N GLU A 88 -12.30 6.32 3.58
CA GLU A 88 -12.36 6.37 2.11
C GLU A 88 -11.41 5.35 1.46
N ILE A 89 -10.19 5.20 1.98
CA ILE A 89 -9.23 4.22 1.46
C ILE A 89 -9.71 2.79 1.73
N VAL A 90 -10.31 2.54 2.90
CA VAL A 90 -10.91 1.23 3.22
C VAL A 90 -12.00 0.88 2.21
N GLU A 91 -12.91 1.82 1.92
CA GLU A 91 -13.97 1.64 0.92
C GLU A 91 -13.40 1.39 -0.48
N ILE A 92 -12.38 2.17 -0.88
CA ILE A 92 -11.67 1.97 -2.15
C ILE A 92 -11.13 0.55 -2.23
N LEU A 93 -10.31 0.12 -1.26
CA LEU A 93 -9.68 -1.20 -1.25
C LEU A 93 -10.70 -2.34 -1.27
N LEU A 94 -11.79 -2.23 -0.51
CA LEU A 94 -12.86 -3.23 -0.48
C LEU A 94 -13.61 -3.34 -1.81
N GLY A 95 -13.58 -2.30 -2.65
CA GLY A 95 -14.13 -2.32 -4.00
C GLY A 95 -13.26 -3.06 -5.03
N PHE A 96 -12.00 -3.39 -4.72
CA PHE A 96 -11.11 -4.06 -5.68
C PHE A 96 -11.28 -5.58 -5.69
N ARG A 97 -11.33 -6.14 -6.90
CA ARG A 97 -11.38 -7.60 -7.09
C ARG A 97 -10.11 -8.25 -6.53
N GLY A 98 -10.30 -9.31 -5.74
CA GLY A 98 -9.21 -10.10 -5.19
C GLY A 98 -8.68 -9.62 -3.84
N ILE A 99 -9.27 -8.56 -3.26
CA ILE A 99 -8.95 -8.15 -1.88
C ILE A 99 -9.30 -9.29 -0.90
N ASP A 100 -8.35 -9.67 -0.05
CA ASP A 100 -8.53 -10.71 0.96
C ASP A 100 -8.63 -10.11 2.37
N ILE A 101 -9.87 -10.01 2.86
CA ILE A 101 -10.19 -9.51 4.20
C ILE A 101 -9.94 -10.52 5.32
N LYS A 102 -9.47 -11.74 4.99
CA LYS A 102 -9.26 -12.84 5.94
C LYS A 102 -7.79 -13.05 6.30
N ILE A 103 -6.87 -12.37 5.62
CA ILE A 103 -5.43 -12.43 5.94
C ILE A 103 -5.23 -11.98 7.37
N LYS A 104 -4.50 -12.77 8.17
CA LYS A 104 -4.17 -12.40 9.54
C LYS A 104 -2.78 -11.79 9.59
N ASN A 105 -2.64 -10.68 10.32
CA ASN A 105 -1.33 -10.16 10.66
C ASN A 105 -0.64 -11.00 11.74
N ASN A 106 0.56 -10.60 12.16
CA ASN A 106 1.36 -11.35 13.14
C ASN A 106 0.71 -11.42 14.54
N GLU A 107 -0.28 -10.57 14.81
CA GLU A 107 -1.10 -10.61 16.04
C GLU A 107 -2.34 -11.50 15.88
N GLY A 108 -2.53 -12.16 14.74
CA GLY A 108 -3.70 -12.99 14.45
C GLY A 108 -4.97 -12.21 14.13
N LYS A 109 -4.88 -10.89 13.92
CA LYS A 109 -6.01 -10.00 13.60
C LYS A 109 -6.21 -9.95 12.09
N THR A 110 -7.47 -9.95 11.66
CA THR A 110 -7.85 -9.61 10.27
C THR A 110 -7.89 -8.09 10.08
N PRO A 111 -7.79 -7.56 8.84
CA PRO A 111 -7.78 -6.12 8.59
C PRO A 111 -9.05 -5.45 9.13
N ILE A 112 -10.17 -6.15 9.00
CA ILE A 112 -11.48 -5.71 9.45
C ILE A 112 -12.00 -6.76 10.43
N LEU A 113 -12.65 -6.33 11.51
CA LEU A 113 -13.33 -7.22 12.43
C LEU A 113 -14.60 -7.77 11.77
N MET A 114 -14.69 -9.08 11.59
CA MET A 114 -15.85 -9.75 10.96
C MET A 114 -17.19 -9.59 11.70
N LYS A 115 -17.24 -8.83 12.80
CA LYS A 115 -18.46 -8.65 13.61
C LYS A 115 -19.39 -7.55 13.09
N GLU A 116 -19.01 -6.82 12.05
CA GLU A 116 -19.79 -5.68 11.52
C GLU A 116 -20.44 -5.93 10.15
N PHE A 117 -20.58 -7.20 9.73
CA PHE A 117 -21.35 -7.59 8.53
C PHE A 117 -22.28 -8.77 8.82
#